data_AF-A0A9K3DDH3-F1
#
_entry.id   AF-A0A9K3DDH3-F1
#
_cell.length_a   1.000
_cell.length_b   1.000
_cell.length_c   1.000
_cell.angle_alpha   90.00
_cell.angle_beta   90.00
_cell.angle_gamma   90.00
#
_symmetry.space_group_name_H-M   'P 1'
#
loop_
_entity.id
_entity.type
_entity.pdbx_description
1 polymer ?
#
loop_
_entity_poly.entity_id
_entity_poly.type
_entity_poly.pdbx_seq_one_letter_code
_entity_poly.pdbx_strand_id
1 'polypeptide(L)'
;SFLSGVVCMHNQGLVHTDLKPENIMTLDPPTATRVRDRVFVHPPGAEMVVIDVGSTIRPFDAKPELVCTRQYRPPEVILSLAYEQ
;
A
#
# COMPACT_ATOMS: atom_id res chain seq x y z
N SER A 1 3.80 -2.23 -12.02
CA SER A 1 3.75 -1.01 -11.18
C SER A 1 2.67 -1.05 -10.11
N PHE A 2 2.93 -0.36 -8.99
CA PHE A 2 2.13 -0.31 -7.76
C PHE A 2 0.69 0.14 -8.01
N LEU A 3 0.50 1.27 -8.70
CA LEU A 3 -0.83 1.81 -9.00
C LEU A 3 -1.66 0.83 -9.84
N SER A 4 -1.04 0.15 -10.81
CA SER A 4 -1.74 -0.86 -11.62
C SER A 4 -2.22 -2.03 -10.77
N GLY A 5 -1.45 -2.44 -9.75
CA GLY A 5 -1.84 -3.46 -8.79
C GLY A 5 -3.06 -3.05 -7.96
N VAL A 6 -3.05 -1.83 -7.43
CA VAL A 6 -4.19 -1.27 -6.66
C VAL A 6 -5.44 -1.14 -7.54
N VAL A 7 -5.30 -0.62 -8.76
CA VAL A 7 -6.41 -0.54 -9.74
C VAL A 7 -6.96 -1.93 -10.07
N CYS A 8 -6.08 -2.93 -10.24
CA CYS A 8 -6.49 -4.31 -10.50
C CYS A 8 -7.31 -4.91 -9.34
N MET A 9 -6.94 -4.62 -8.09
CA MET A 9 -7.72 -5.04 -6.92
C MET A 9 -9.11 -4.38 -6.92
N HIS A 10 -9.17 -3.07 -7.16
CA HIS A 10 -10.44 -2.33 -7.19
C HIS A 10 -11.36 -2.83 -8.30
N ASN A 11 -10.81 -3.11 -9.49
CA ASN A 11 -11.57 -3.70 -10.61
C ASN A 11 -12.16 -5.09 -10.27
N GLN A 12 -11.61 -5.79 -9.28
CA GLN A 12 -12.12 -7.07 -8.77
C GLN A 12 -13.02 -6.91 -7.54
N GLY A 13 -13.34 -5.67 -7.15
CA GLY A 13 -14.14 -5.36 -5.97
C GLY A 13 -13.42 -5.65 -4.66
N LEU A 14 -12.09 -5.53 -4.63
CA LEU A 14 -11.24 -5.76 -3.47
C LEU A 14 -10.60 -4.45 -3.00
N VAL A 15 -10.50 -4.29 -1.67
CA VAL A 15 -9.85 -3.15 -1.01
C VAL A 15 -8.76 -3.72 -0.10
N HIS A 16 -7.51 -3.27 -0.24
CA HIS A 16 -6.38 -3.83 0.53
C HIS A 16 -6.44 -3.53 2.04
N THR A 17 -6.97 -2.37 2.42
CA THR A 17 -7.12 -1.89 3.80
C THR A 17 -5.87 -1.75 4.68
N ASP A 18 -4.66 -2.06 4.20
CA ASP A 18 -3.40 -1.82 4.95
C ASP A 18 -2.25 -1.39 4.03
N LEU A 19 -2.52 -0.41 3.17
CA LEU A 19 -1.48 0.20 2.34
C LEU A 19 -0.56 1.07 3.19
N LYS A 20 0.73 0.73 3.17
CA LYS A 20 1.84 1.37 3.88
C LYS A 20 3.16 1.04 3.17
N PRO A 21 4.24 1.81 3.37
CA PRO A 21 5.53 1.54 2.74
C PRO A 21 6.05 0.12 2.96
N GLU A 22 5.77 -0.47 4.13
CA GLU A 22 6.15 -1.84 4.47
C GLU A 22 5.46 -2.90 3.58
N ASN A 23 4.31 -2.56 2.99
CA ASN A 23 3.52 -3.40 2.09
C ASN A 23 3.73 -3.04 0.60
N ILE A 24 4.79 -2.29 0.30
CA ILE A 24 5.22 -1.97 -1.07
C ILE A 24 6.61 -2.54 -1.28
N MET A 25 6.74 -3.45 -2.23
CA MET A 25 8.01 -4.11 -2.53
C MET A 25 8.59 -3.60 -3.85
N THR A 26 9.89 -3.33 -3.86
CA THR A 26 10.65 -3.09 -5.09
C THR A 26 10.98 -4.42 -5.75
N LEU A 27 10.92 -4.49 -7.08
CA LEU A 27 11.22 -5.73 -7.80
C LEU A 27 12.72 -6.01 -7.89
N ASP A 28 13.50 -4.94 -7.99
CA ASP A 28 14.95 -5.01 -8.11
C ASP A 28 15.62 -4.68 -6.75
N PRO A 29 16.88 -5.11 -6.55
CA PRO A 29 17.64 -4.78 -5.34
C PRO A 29 18.06 -3.30 -5.28
N PRO A 30 18.13 -2.70 -4.08
CA PRO A 30 18.48 -1.30 -3.90
C PRO A 30 19.85 -0.95 -4.49
N THR A 31 19.91 0.21 -5.13
CA THR A 31 21.14 0.78 -5.69
C THR A 31 21.78 1.75 -4.71
N ALA A 32 23.11 1.83 -4.71
CA ALA A 32 23.86 2.73 -3.84
C ALA A 32 24.67 3.72 -4.67
N THR A 33 24.55 5.01 -4.35
CA THR A 33 25.41 6.07 -4.88
C THR A 33 26.26 6.66 -3.76
N ARG A 34 27.50 7.03 -4.09
CA ARG A 34 28.41 7.67 -3.13
C ARG A 34 28.60 9.12 -3.51
N VAL A 35 28.33 10.04 -2.58
CA VAL A 35 28.61 11.47 -2.72
C VAL A 35 29.53 11.87 -1.59
N ARG A 36 30.78 12.21 -1.94
CA ARG A 36 31.89 12.41 -0.97
C ARG A 36 32.06 11.17 -0.07
N ASP A 37 31.90 11.33 1.24
CA ASP A 37 32.05 10.27 2.24
C ASP A 37 30.72 9.67 2.70
N ARG A 38 29.61 9.99 2.01
CA ARG A 38 28.28 9.47 2.34
C ARG A 38 27.78 8.52 1.25
N VAL A 39 27.18 7.42 1.71
CA VAL A 39 26.50 6.44 0.85
C VAL A 39 25.00 6.71 0.92
N PHE A 40 24.37 6.83 -0.24
CA PHE A 40 22.93 7.00 -0.40
C PHE A 40 22.38 5.73 -1.03
N VAL A 41 21.49 5.05 -0.33
CA VAL A 41 20.78 3.89 -0.84
C VAL A 41 19.44 4.37 -1.36
N HIS A 42 19.12 4.05 -2.61
CA HIS A 42 17.87 4.41 -3.24
C HIS A 42 17.26 3.21 -3.95
N PRO A 43 15.92 3.12 -4.00
CA PRO A 43 15.24 2.07 -4.74
C PRO A 43 15.69 2.09 -6.22
N PRO A 44 15.80 0.91 -6.84
CA PRO A 44 16.14 0.79 -8.25
C PRO A 44 14.89 1.09 -9.10
N GLY A 45 14.98 2.11 -9.94
CA GLY A 45 13.87 2.48 -10.81
C GLY A 45 12.56 2.78 -10.06
N ALA A 46 11.44 2.65 -10.76
CA ALA A 46 10.09 2.93 -10.24
C ALA A 46 9.18 1.69 -10.20
N GLU A 47 9.70 0.51 -10.54
CA GLU A 47 8.88 -0.72 -10.55
C GLU A 47 8.73 -1.27 -9.13
N MET A 48 7.50 -1.12 -8.65
CA MET A 48 7.07 -1.54 -7.33
C MET A 48 5.78 -2.35 -7.47
N VAL A 49 5.54 -3.23 -6.50
CA VAL A 49 4.33 -4.04 -6.40
C VAL A 49 3.76 -3.93 -4.99
N VAL A 50 2.45 -4.10 -4.88
CA VAL A 50 1.76 -4.22 -3.60
C VAL A 50 1.86 -5.67 -3.10
N ILE A 51 2.12 -5.84 -1.81
CA ILE A 51 2.20 -7.15 -1.13
C ILE A 51 1.28 -7.16 0.10
N ASP A 52 1.17 -8.30 0.79
CA ASP A 52 0.38 -8.45 2.02
C ASP A 52 -1.14 -8.27 1.82
N VAL A 53 -1.73 -9.13 0.99
CA VAL A 53 -3.18 -9.13 0.73
C VAL A 53 -4.02 -9.76 1.86
N GLY A 54 -3.42 -10.09 3.00
CA GLY A 54 -4.09 -10.79 4.11
C GLY A 54 -5.20 -9.99 4.79
N SER A 55 -5.16 -8.66 4.66
CA SER A 55 -6.16 -7.72 5.18
C SER A 55 -7.14 -7.21 4.10
N THR A 56 -7.10 -7.79 2.90
CA THR A 56 -7.98 -7.35 1.81
C THR A 56 -9.43 -7.76 2.08
N ILE A 57 -10.38 -6.85 1.84
CA ILE A 57 -11.82 -7.09 2.03
C ILE A 57 -12.61 -6.76 0.76
N ARG A 58 -13.84 -7.29 0.64
CA ARG A 58 -14.83 -6.71 -0.28
C ARG A 58 -15.65 -5.65 0.45
N PRO A 59 -16.12 -4.58 -0.24
CA PRO A 59 -16.95 -3.54 0.37
C PRO A 59 -18.28 -4.04 0.97
N PHE A 60 -18.74 -5.24 0.60
CA PHE A 60 -20.02 -5.81 1.05
C PHE A 60 -19.84 -6.88 2.15
N ASP A 61 -18.59 -7.25 2.46
CA ASP A 61 -18.29 -8.18 3.54
C ASP A 61 -18.45 -7.49 4.90
N ALA A 62 -18.54 -8.27 5.97
CA ALA A 62 -18.50 -7.72 7.33
C ALA A 62 -17.21 -6.93 7.53
N LYS A 63 -17.31 -5.60 7.55
CA LYS A 63 -16.17 -4.69 7.62
C LYS A 63 -15.62 -4.68 9.05
N PRO A 64 -14.30 -4.90 9.24
CA PRO A 64 -13.67 -4.56 10.51
C PRO A 64 -13.87 -3.07 10.77
N GLU A 65 -14.27 -2.70 12.00
CA GLU A 65 -14.51 -1.29 12.38
C GLU A 65 -13.23 -0.46 12.27
N LEU A 66 -12.08 -1.09 12.49
CA LEU A 66 -10.78 -0.45 12.42
C LEU A 66 -9.87 -1.16 11.42
N VAL A 67 -9.61 -0.49 10.31
CA VAL A 67 -8.65 -0.92 9.28
C VAL A 67 -7.55 0.13 9.10
N CYS A 68 -6.54 -0.19 8.29
CA CYS A 68 -5.33 0.59 8.04
C CYS A 68 -4.42 0.75 9.28
N THR A 69 -3.12 0.70 9.05
CA THR A 69 -2.13 1.21 9.99
C THR A 69 -2.39 2.68 10.29
N ARG A 70 -2.33 3.08 11.58
CA ARG A 70 -2.82 4.39 12.09
C ARG A 70 -2.37 5.61 11.27
N GLN A 71 -1.12 5.61 10.80
CA GLN A 71 -0.53 6.72 10.03
C GLN A 71 -1.12 6.87 8.62
N TYR A 72 -1.67 5.80 8.05
CA TYR A 72 -2.22 5.73 6.69
C TYR A 72 -3.75 5.57 6.69
N ARG A 73 -4.37 5.66 7.88
CA ARG A 73 -5.81 5.49 8.04
C ARG A 73 -6.54 6.75 7.56
N PRO A 74 -7.51 6.61 6.66
CA PRO A 74 -8.24 7.76 6.15
C PRO A 74 -9.31 8.24 7.16
N PRO A 75 -9.76 9.49 7.07
CA PRO A 75 -10.64 10.10 8.07
C PRO A 75 -11.99 9.40 8.19
N GLU A 76 -12.56 8.90 7.11
CA GLU A 76 -13.83 8.17 7.11
C GLU A 76 -13.76 6.89 7.95
N VAL A 77 -12.61 6.20 7.99
CA VAL A 77 -12.41 5.04 8.89
C VAL A 77 -12.26 5.51 10.35
N ILE A 78 -11.61 6.64 10.60
CA ILE A 78 -11.47 7.20 11.97
C ILE A 78 -12.84 7.65 12.51
N LEU A 79 -13.70 8.17 11.65
CA LEU A 79 -15.02 8.70 11.98
C LEU A 79 -16.12 7.65 11.89
N SER A 80 -15.78 6.37 11.62
CA SER A 80 -16.73 5.28 11.40
C SER A 80 -17.81 5.62 10.35
N LEU A 81 -17.43 6.38 9.33
CA LEU A 81 -18.28 6.72 8.19
C LEU A 81 -18.21 5.61 7.13
N ALA A 82 -19.24 5.53 6.29
CA ALA A 82 -19.21 4.68 5.13
C ALA A 82 -18.09 5.15 4.19
N TYR A 83 -17.26 4.20 3.75
CA TYR A 83 -16.37 4.37 2.61
C TYR A 83 -16.97 3.61 1.43
N GLU A 84 -17.28 4.34 0.37
CA GLU A 84 -17.70 3.84 -0.93
C GLU A 84 -16.55 4.02 -1.93
N GLN A 85 -16.38 3.07 -2.85
CA GLN A 85 -15.47 3.20 -3.99
C GLN A 85 -16.20 3.82 -5.17
#